data_AF-B4UKV7-F1
#
_entry.id   AF-B4UKV7-F1
#
_cell.length_a   1.000
_cell.length_b   1.000
_cell.length_c   1.000
_cell.angle_alpha   90.00
_cell.angle_beta   90.00
_cell.angle_gamma   90.00
#
_symmetry.space_group_name_H-M   'P 1'
#
loop_
_entity.id
_entity.type
_entity.pdbx_description
1 polymer ?
#
loop_
_entity_poly.entity_id
_entity_poly.type
_entity_poly.pdbx_seq_one_letter_code
_entity_poly.pdbx_strand_id
1 'polypeptide(L)'
;MIRQEAILQSPLRILDRRLHGGLGKGRLGVIVAPAGVGKSAVLVQLGLDALLRGRPVLHVALGQSIEHVAARYGAFFEELADRVDLADRRGVHEMVARQRLIWSSMDGGPGVRTLDEALAAFEAHLGRTPATVLVDGFPWAGAGVGATLAGLKASAARAGAELWMTARSAPGCAPCEADPDQAAPPERCGAQVDVILALLAQGRGARVRLLRDLDGSDEADLPLVLEGGSLRWAGGEDEDGGDPRGPEAFTLLAGGFAGAEEAFGACAERWGAQEVNFTFAGRPGLARTRGLIELTEAELRLGEVGEAYLKAHLPGALAASPELRRVLQLIWHQVGTAGEVFAVGALGPDDSAQGGTGWAVELARHWGKPVHVFDQERGGWFRWDGRGWVPEAPPAITHPRFAGAGTRALSEPGRAAIRALFERSFGAAPE
;
A
#
# COMPACT_ATOMS: atom_id res chain seq x y z
N MET A 1 15.58 4.92 7.33
CA MET A 1 14.61 4.97 6.21
C MET A 1 14.05 6.38 5.97
N ILE A 2 13.67 6.69 4.73
CA ILE A 2 13.12 7.99 4.31
C ILE A 2 11.59 7.89 4.23
N ARG A 3 10.88 8.98 4.50
CA ARG A 3 9.41 9.10 4.47
C ARG A 3 8.67 8.35 3.35
N GLN A 4 9.24 8.28 2.13
CA GLN A 4 8.67 7.54 1.00
C GLN A 4 8.48 6.04 1.29
N GLU A 5 9.34 5.46 2.12
CA GLU A 5 9.33 4.04 2.46
C GLU A 5 8.21 3.73 3.45
N ALA A 6 7.95 4.63 4.39
CA ALA A 6 6.79 4.55 5.29
C ALA A 6 5.45 4.58 4.53
N ILE A 7 5.38 5.36 3.44
CA ILE A 7 4.20 5.42 2.56
C ILE A 7 4.01 4.11 1.80
N LEU A 8 5.09 3.51 1.30
CA LEU A 8 5.05 2.26 0.55
C LEU A 8 4.67 1.06 1.40
N GLN A 9 5.24 0.98 2.61
CA GLN A 9 4.98 -0.10 3.54
C GLN A 9 3.65 0.06 4.28
N SER A 10 2.92 1.15 4.02
CA SER A 10 1.57 1.34 4.53
C SER A 10 0.65 0.23 4.04
N PRO A 11 0.00 -0.54 4.94
CA PRO A 11 -0.96 -1.57 4.54
C PRO A 11 -2.13 -1.00 3.72
N LEU A 12 -2.40 0.30 3.84
CA LEU A 12 -3.41 1.00 3.06
C LEU A 12 -3.11 1.05 1.55
N ARG A 13 -1.88 0.74 1.09
CA ARG A 13 -1.61 0.53 -0.35
C ARG A 13 -2.44 -0.63 -0.94
N ILE A 14 -2.86 -1.58 -0.11
CA ILE A 14 -3.77 -2.68 -0.51
C ILE A 14 -5.17 -2.13 -0.79
N LEU A 15 -5.65 -1.25 0.10
CA LEU A 15 -6.93 -0.57 -0.08
C LEU A 15 -6.89 0.34 -1.32
N ASP A 16 -5.86 1.16 -1.49
CA ASP A 16 -5.76 2.06 -2.65
C ASP A 16 -5.74 1.30 -3.98
N ARG A 17 -5.10 0.12 -4.04
CA ARG A 17 -5.11 -0.73 -5.24
C ARG A 17 -6.49 -1.29 -5.56
N ARG A 18 -7.25 -1.68 -4.53
CA ARG A 18 -8.65 -2.10 -4.70
C ARG A 18 -9.51 -0.94 -5.20
N LEU A 19 -9.33 0.24 -4.62
CA LEU A 19 -10.06 1.44 -5.00
C LEU A 19 -9.47 2.17 -6.23
N HIS A 20 -8.69 1.50 -7.08
CA HIS A 20 -8.13 2.09 -8.32
C HIS A 20 -7.36 3.43 -8.13
N GLY A 21 -6.59 3.55 -7.05
CA GLY A 21 -5.79 4.74 -6.73
C GLY A 21 -6.32 5.56 -5.54
N GLY A 22 -7.36 5.08 -4.85
CA GLY A 22 -7.92 5.67 -3.63
C GLY A 22 -9.38 6.08 -3.80
N LEU A 23 -9.99 6.64 -2.75
CA LEU A 23 -11.43 6.92 -2.74
C LEU A 23 -11.86 7.89 -3.84
N GLY A 24 -11.09 8.95 -4.09
CA GLY A 24 -11.38 9.97 -5.09
C GLY A 24 -12.14 11.19 -4.53
N LYS A 25 -11.98 12.33 -5.20
CA LYS A 25 -12.54 13.63 -4.74
C LYS A 25 -14.06 13.60 -4.76
N GLY A 26 -14.68 14.14 -3.71
CA GLY A 26 -16.14 14.20 -3.58
C GLY A 26 -16.82 12.85 -3.34
N ARG A 27 -16.04 11.77 -3.15
CA ARG A 27 -16.56 10.45 -2.80
C ARG A 27 -16.52 10.23 -1.29
N LEU A 28 -17.43 9.39 -0.82
CA LEU A 28 -17.68 9.05 0.58
C LEU A 28 -17.37 7.57 0.82
N GLY A 29 -16.35 7.33 1.64
CA GLY A 29 -16.00 6.04 2.20
C GLY A 29 -16.43 5.93 3.66
N VAL A 30 -16.93 4.78 4.08
CA VAL A 30 -17.42 4.56 5.44
C VAL A 30 -16.77 3.33 6.07
N ILE A 31 -16.27 3.48 7.30
CA ILE A 31 -15.74 2.38 8.12
C ILE A 31 -16.81 1.97 9.13
N VAL A 32 -17.27 0.72 9.04
CA VAL A 32 -18.39 0.17 9.79
C VAL A 32 -17.92 -0.94 10.72
N ALA A 33 -18.31 -0.85 11.99
CA ALA A 33 -18.04 -1.89 12.99
C ALA A 33 -18.83 -1.65 14.29
N PRO A 34 -18.97 -2.68 15.15
CA PRO A 34 -19.43 -2.51 16.52
C PRO A 34 -18.53 -1.57 17.33
N ALA A 35 -19.01 -1.12 18.50
CA ALA A 35 -18.20 -0.34 19.42
C ALA A 35 -16.96 -1.14 19.89
N GLY A 36 -15.82 -0.46 20.07
CA GLY A 36 -14.59 -1.08 20.56
C GLY A 36 -13.72 -1.80 19.53
N VAL A 37 -14.21 -2.07 18.31
CA VAL A 37 -13.46 -2.84 17.29
C VAL A 37 -12.31 -2.06 16.63
N GLY A 38 -12.28 -0.73 16.75
CA GLY A 38 -11.15 0.08 16.25
C GLY A 38 -11.40 0.93 15.00
N LYS A 39 -12.66 1.29 14.69
CA LYS A 39 -13.01 2.18 13.56
C LYS A 39 -12.21 3.49 13.54
N SER A 40 -12.17 4.18 14.68
CA SER A 40 -11.45 5.44 14.83
C SER A 40 -9.94 5.24 14.62
N ALA A 41 -9.41 4.06 14.92
CA ALA A 41 -8.01 3.75 14.69
C ALA A 41 -7.70 3.60 13.19
N VAL A 42 -8.57 2.90 12.44
CA VAL A 42 -8.48 2.82 10.97
C VAL A 42 -8.64 4.20 10.33
N LEU A 43 -9.59 5.02 10.80
CA LEU A 43 -9.80 6.38 10.30
C LEU A 43 -8.55 7.27 10.51
N VAL A 44 -7.95 7.21 11.70
CA VAL A 44 -6.71 7.96 11.98
C VAL A 44 -5.55 7.49 11.12
N GLN A 45 -5.42 6.18 10.87
CA GLN A 45 -4.39 5.64 10.00
C GLN A 45 -4.56 6.07 8.53
N LEU A 46 -5.79 6.15 8.02
CA LEU A 46 -6.07 6.76 6.71
C LEU A 46 -5.60 8.22 6.66
N GLY A 47 -5.88 8.99 7.71
CA GLY A 47 -5.40 10.36 7.85
C GLY A 47 -3.89 10.47 7.90
N LEU A 48 -3.24 9.60 8.69
CA LEU A 48 -1.79 9.59 8.84
C LEU A 48 -1.11 9.26 7.51
N ASP A 49 -1.61 8.26 6.78
CA ASP A 49 -1.14 7.89 5.46
C ASP A 49 -1.30 9.04 4.44
N ALA A 50 -2.43 9.76 4.47
CA ALA A 50 -2.61 10.96 3.66
C ALA A 50 -1.59 12.07 4.01
N LEU A 51 -1.38 12.35 5.29
CA LEU A 51 -0.40 13.34 5.76
C LEU A 51 1.03 12.95 5.36
N LEU A 52 1.38 11.68 5.47
CA LEU A 52 2.66 11.16 5.01
C LEU A 52 2.81 11.28 3.49
N ARG A 53 1.74 11.19 2.71
CA ARG A 53 1.73 11.51 1.27
C ARG A 53 1.74 13.02 0.96
N GLY A 54 1.79 13.88 1.97
CA GLY A 54 1.81 15.34 1.81
C GLY A 54 0.42 15.92 1.50
N ARG A 55 -0.62 15.11 1.67
CA ARG A 55 -2.02 15.47 1.42
C ARG A 55 -2.59 16.07 2.72
N PRO A 56 -2.99 17.35 2.74
CA PRO A 56 -3.53 17.98 3.94
C PRO A 56 -4.83 17.32 4.41
N VAL A 57 -5.00 17.19 5.73
CA VAL A 57 -6.12 16.46 6.35
C VAL A 57 -6.90 17.33 7.33
N LEU A 58 -8.20 17.44 7.12
CA LEU A 58 -9.14 17.93 8.12
C LEU A 58 -9.75 16.74 8.86
N HIS A 59 -9.57 16.66 10.18
CA HIS A 59 -10.21 15.64 11.02
C HIS A 59 -11.28 16.30 11.90
N VAL A 60 -12.55 16.06 11.59
CA VAL A 60 -13.72 16.47 12.38
C VAL A 60 -14.05 15.36 13.38
N ALA A 61 -13.81 15.62 14.66
CA ALA A 61 -13.98 14.65 15.74
C ALA A 61 -15.16 15.07 16.63
N LEU A 62 -16.17 14.20 16.73
CA LEU A 62 -17.41 14.49 17.45
C LEU A 62 -17.45 13.75 18.77
N GLY A 63 -17.68 14.49 19.85
CA GLY A 63 -17.63 13.94 21.21
C GLY A 63 -16.23 13.47 21.63
N GLN A 64 -15.18 13.93 20.95
CA GLN A 64 -13.78 13.63 21.27
C GLN A 64 -12.97 14.92 21.36
N SER A 65 -12.09 15.03 22.35
CA SER A 65 -11.22 16.20 22.49
C SER A 65 -10.10 16.21 21.44
N ILE A 66 -9.55 17.39 21.18
CA ILE A 66 -8.42 17.56 20.25
C ILE A 66 -7.20 16.76 20.74
N GLU A 67 -6.94 16.77 22.05
CA GLU A 67 -5.82 16.08 22.69
C GLU A 67 -5.92 14.57 22.48
N HIS A 68 -7.12 14.00 22.62
CA HIS A 68 -7.35 12.57 22.42
C HIS A 68 -7.02 12.13 20.99
N VAL A 69 -7.50 12.90 20.01
CA VAL A 69 -7.26 12.61 18.58
C VAL A 69 -5.79 12.83 18.24
N ALA A 70 -5.19 13.93 18.70
CA ALA A 70 -3.78 14.23 18.46
C ALA A 70 -2.86 13.15 19.06
N ALA A 71 -3.14 12.67 20.27
CA ALA A 71 -2.41 11.59 20.91
C ALA A 71 -2.49 10.28 20.11
N ARG A 72 -3.66 9.96 19.55
CA ARG A 72 -3.83 8.76 18.70
C ARG A 72 -3.00 8.84 17.43
N TYR A 73 -2.96 10.00 16.77
CA TYR A 73 -2.06 10.21 15.64
C TYR A 73 -0.58 10.08 16.03
N GLY A 74 -0.19 10.65 17.18
CA GLY A 74 1.17 10.54 17.70
C GLY A 74 1.56 9.09 17.93
N ALA A 75 0.70 8.31 18.61
CA ALA A 75 0.94 6.89 18.87
C ALA A 75 1.14 6.07 17.58
N PHE A 76 0.27 6.24 16.59
CA PHE A 76 0.42 5.52 15.31
C PHE A 76 1.60 6.03 14.47
N PHE A 77 1.96 7.31 14.60
CA PHE A 77 3.17 7.84 13.97
C PHE A 77 4.42 7.19 14.58
N GLU A 78 4.53 7.13 15.91
CA GLU A 78 5.67 6.50 16.57
C GLU A 78 5.77 5.01 16.25
N GLU A 79 4.65 4.27 16.31
CA GLU A 79 4.64 2.85 15.93
C GLU A 79 5.09 2.64 14.48
N LEU A 80 4.61 3.47 13.55
CA LEU A 80 5.05 3.43 12.17
C LEU A 80 6.53 3.78 12.04
N ALA A 81 6.98 4.85 12.70
CA ALA A 81 8.35 5.33 12.65
C ALA A 81 9.34 4.30 13.21
N ASP A 82 8.95 3.55 14.24
CA ASP A 82 9.73 2.43 14.78
C ASP A 82 9.76 1.25 13.82
N ARG A 83 8.60 0.83 13.31
CA ARG A 83 8.50 -0.30 12.37
C ARG A 83 9.34 -0.09 11.11
N VAL A 84 9.39 1.14 10.63
CA VAL A 84 10.11 1.50 9.40
C VAL A 84 11.43 2.21 9.69
N ASP A 85 12.01 2.15 10.90
CA ASP A 85 13.26 2.84 11.27
C ASP A 85 13.43 4.23 10.62
N LEU A 86 12.42 5.09 10.81
CA LEU A 86 12.33 6.38 10.14
C LEU A 86 13.48 7.28 10.63
N ALA A 87 14.33 7.74 9.70
CA ALA A 87 15.55 8.47 10.04
C ALA A 87 15.26 9.90 10.53
N ASP A 88 14.35 10.62 9.85
CA ASP A 88 13.92 11.98 10.23
C ASP A 88 12.58 11.95 10.96
N ARG A 89 12.54 11.33 12.14
CA ARG A 89 11.30 11.23 12.93
C ARG A 89 10.73 12.60 13.26
N ARG A 90 11.59 13.50 13.75
CA ARG A 90 11.18 14.83 14.20
C ARG A 90 10.66 15.68 13.04
N GLY A 91 11.39 15.77 11.93
CA GLY A 91 10.98 16.57 10.78
C GLY A 91 9.69 16.06 10.14
N VAL A 92 9.54 14.74 10.01
CA VAL A 92 8.29 14.14 9.49
C VAL A 92 7.14 14.34 10.46
N HIS A 93 7.33 14.20 11.77
CA HIS A 93 6.29 14.47 12.76
C HIS A 93 5.82 15.93 12.72
N GLU A 94 6.76 16.89 12.67
CA GLU A 94 6.45 18.32 12.54
C GLU A 94 5.71 18.62 11.23
N MET A 95 6.10 17.98 10.13
CA MET A 95 5.40 18.09 8.85
C MET A 95 3.97 17.55 8.93
N VAL A 96 3.76 16.35 9.48
CA VAL A 96 2.43 15.75 9.68
C VAL A 96 1.55 16.68 10.51
N ALA A 97 2.09 17.27 11.58
CA ALA A 97 1.36 18.21 12.43
C ALA A 97 0.94 19.48 11.67
N ARG A 98 1.83 20.06 10.84
CA ARG A 98 1.57 21.30 10.08
C ARG A 98 0.57 21.14 8.93
N GLN A 99 0.31 19.91 8.49
CA GLN A 99 -0.61 19.64 7.38
C GLN A 99 -2.00 19.18 7.84
N ARG A 100 -2.25 19.20 9.14
CA ARG A 100 -3.48 18.70 9.74
C ARG A 100 -4.19 19.78 10.55
N LEU A 101 -5.51 19.83 10.45
CA LEU A 101 -6.36 20.52 11.41
C LEU A 101 -7.28 19.49 12.08
N ILE A 102 -7.39 19.53 13.40
CA ILE A 102 -8.39 18.76 14.16
C ILE A 102 -9.47 19.73 14.60
N TRP A 103 -10.70 19.49 14.14
CA TRP A 103 -11.89 20.21 14.55
C TRP A 103 -12.68 19.35 15.52
N SER A 104 -12.78 19.77 16.78
CA SER A 104 -13.55 19.05 17.80
C SER A 104 -14.89 19.73 18.04
N SER A 105 -15.97 18.96 18.12
CA SER A 105 -17.28 19.44 18.55
C SER A 105 -17.86 18.51 19.62
N MET A 106 -18.22 19.07 20.77
CA MET A 106 -18.74 18.32 21.92
C MET A 106 -20.28 18.32 22.00
N ASP A 107 -20.94 19.28 21.35
CA ASP A 107 -22.36 19.62 21.60
C ASP A 107 -23.35 19.18 20.50
N GLY A 108 -22.95 18.31 19.56
CA GLY A 108 -23.88 17.75 18.56
C GLY A 108 -23.22 17.32 17.25
N GLY A 109 -23.87 16.41 16.51
CA GLY A 109 -23.35 15.79 15.28
C GLY A 109 -23.04 16.78 14.15
N PRO A 110 -22.21 16.40 13.16
CA PRO A 110 -21.70 17.35 12.19
C PRO A 110 -22.83 17.66 11.20
N GLY A 111 -23.36 18.87 11.30
CA GLY A 111 -24.18 19.40 10.22
C GLY A 111 -23.31 19.78 9.03
N VAL A 112 -23.94 19.98 7.88
CA VAL A 112 -23.30 20.59 6.70
C VAL A 112 -22.62 21.91 7.08
N ARG A 113 -23.29 22.73 7.90
CA ARG A 113 -22.75 24.00 8.42
C ARG A 113 -21.46 23.80 9.22
N THR A 114 -21.42 22.82 10.13
CA THR A 114 -20.23 22.54 10.95
C THR A 114 -19.05 22.12 10.08
N LEU A 115 -19.29 21.31 9.05
CA LEU A 115 -18.23 20.94 8.10
C LEU A 115 -17.76 22.16 7.29
N ASP A 116 -18.67 22.99 6.79
CA ASP A 116 -18.33 24.20 6.04
C ASP A 116 -17.53 25.20 6.90
N GLU A 117 -17.88 25.37 8.18
CA GLU A 117 -17.12 26.17 9.15
C GLU A 117 -15.71 25.59 9.37
N ALA A 118 -15.59 24.27 9.53
CA ALA A 118 -14.31 23.60 9.71
C ALA A 118 -13.43 23.68 8.46
N LEU A 119 -14.01 23.59 7.26
CA LEU A 119 -13.32 23.78 5.98
C LEU A 119 -12.82 25.22 5.82
N ALA A 120 -13.65 26.21 6.16
CA ALA A 120 -13.25 27.62 6.13
C ALA A 120 -12.10 27.89 7.12
N ALA A 121 -12.18 27.35 8.33
CA ALA A 121 -11.11 27.46 9.32
C ALA A 121 -9.81 26.77 8.86
N PHE A 122 -9.94 25.61 8.19
CA PHE A 122 -8.81 24.91 7.58
C PHE A 122 -8.10 25.79 6.54
N GLU A 123 -8.86 26.34 5.59
CA GLU A 123 -8.32 27.18 4.53
C GLU A 123 -7.68 28.46 5.08
N ALA A 124 -8.32 29.10 6.06
CA ALA A 124 -7.76 30.26 6.73
C ALA A 124 -6.43 29.97 7.45
N HIS A 125 -6.26 28.77 8.02
CA HIS A 125 -5.05 28.39 8.76
C HIS A 125 -3.91 27.89 7.85
N LEU A 126 -4.22 27.10 6.82
CA LEU A 126 -3.20 26.48 5.96
C LEU A 126 -3.01 27.16 4.59
N GLY A 127 -3.88 28.11 4.23
CA GLY A 127 -3.85 28.80 2.93
C GLY A 127 -4.18 27.89 1.73
N ARG A 128 -4.85 26.76 1.98
CA ARG A 128 -5.24 25.75 0.98
C ARG A 128 -6.38 24.88 1.50
N THR A 129 -7.10 24.21 0.61
CA THR A 129 -8.15 23.26 0.99
C THR A 129 -7.57 21.89 1.42
N PRO A 130 -8.29 21.11 2.25
CA PRO A 130 -7.86 19.76 2.58
C PRO A 130 -8.01 18.84 1.36
N ALA A 131 -7.14 17.84 1.26
CA ALA A 131 -7.26 16.78 0.26
C ALA A 131 -8.08 15.59 0.80
N THR A 132 -8.22 15.48 2.13
CA THR A 132 -8.97 14.42 2.82
C THR A 132 -9.70 15.03 4.01
N VAL A 133 -10.99 14.73 4.12
CA VAL A 133 -11.83 15.06 5.27
C VAL A 133 -12.17 13.77 6.00
N LEU A 134 -11.93 13.72 7.31
CA LEU A 134 -12.26 12.61 8.17
C LEU A 134 -13.35 13.06 9.14
N VAL A 135 -14.40 12.27 9.33
CA VAL A 135 -15.47 12.55 10.29
C VAL A 135 -15.66 11.35 11.22
N ASP A 136 -15.26 11.48 12.48
CA ASP A 136 -15.43 10.45 13.49
C ASP A 136 -16.62 10.78 14.41
N GLY A 137 -17.50 9.80 14.63
CA GLY A 137 -18.63 9.93 15.56
C GLY A 137 -19.92 10.49 14.97
N PHE A 138 -20.10 10.47 13.65
CA PHE A 138 -21.35 10.89 13.00
C PHE A 138 -22.57 10.12 13.54
N PRO A 139 -23.68 10.78 13.89
CA PRO A 139 -24.91 10.09 14.29
C PRO A 139 -25.67 9.60 13.07
N TRP A 140 -25.51 8.32 12.73
CA TRP A 140 -26.17 7.70 11.57
C TRP A 140 -27.65 7.35 11.78
N ALA A 141 -28.23 7.71 12.93
CA ALA A 141 -29.62 7.46 13.27
C ALA A 141 -30.43 8.76 13.23
N GLY A 142 -31.64 8.70 12.68
CA GLY A 142 -32.60 9.80 12.67
C GLY A 142 -33.16 10.13 11.29
N ALA A 143 -34.25 10.89 11.26
CA ALA A 143 -34.81 11.43 10.02
C ALA A 143 -33.83 12.43 9.40
N GLY A 144 -33.67 12.41 8.07
CA GLY A 144 -32.85 13.38 7.34
C GLY A 144 -31.35 13.05 7.22
N VAL A 145 -30.88 11.91 7.75
CA VAL A 145 -29.47 11.48 7.61
C VAL A 145 -29.01 11.49 6.16
N GLY A 146 -29.81 10.97 5.22
CA GLY A 146 -29.50 11.03 3.79
C GLY A 146 -29.35 12.47 3.27
N ALA A 147 -30.23 13.40 3.65
CA ALA A 147 -30.07 14.79 3.21
C ALA A 147 -28.77 15.42 3.75
N THR A 148 -28.44 15.14 5.02
CA THR A 148 -27.21 15.61 5.66
C THR A 148 -25.97 15.02 4.98
N LEU A 149 -25.94 13.71 4.73
CA LEU A 149 -24.83 13.02 4.06
C LEU A 149 -24.61 13.56 2.64
N ALA A 150 -25.67 13.81 1.86
CA ALA A 150 -25.57 14.46 0.56
C ALA A 150 -24.94 15.86 0.67
N GLY A 151 -25.35 16.64 1.67
CA GLY A 151 -24.77 17.96 1.93
C GLY A 151 -23.30 17.90 2.32
N LEU A 152 -22.91 16.96 3.20
CA LEU A 152 -21.51 16.75 3.60
C LEU A 152 -20.64 16.33 2.40
N LYS A 153 -21.14 15.40 1.57
CA LYS A 153 -20.48 14.97 0.33
C LYS A 153 -20.30 16.14 -0.63
N ALA A 154 -21.32 16.99 -0.78
CA ALA A 154 -21.23 18.19 -1.59
C ALA A 154 -20.20 19.21 -1.04
N SER A 155 -20.13 19.41 0.28
CA SER A 155 -19.11 20.26 0.92
C SER A 155 -17.70 19.74 0.68
N ALA A 156 -17.46 18.43 0.86
CA ALA A 156 -16.16 17.82 0.58
C ALA A 156 -15.80 17.92 -0.92
N ALA A 157 -16.77 17.71 -1.81
CA ALA A 157 -16.57 17.85 -3.26
C ALA A 157 -16.19 19.29 -3.65
N ARG A 158 -16.84 20.32 -3.07
CA ARG A 158 -16.47 21.73 -3.30
C ARG A 158 -15.04 22.04 -2.86
N ALA A 159 -14.59 21.45 -1.75
CA ALA A 159 -13.21 21.57 -1.28
C ALA A 159 -12.20 20.74 -2.12
N GLY A 160 -12.67 19.89 -3.02
CA GLY A 160 -11.84 18.96 -3.79
C GLY A 160 -11.27 17.81 -2.94
N ALA A 161 -11.92 17.49 -1.81
CA ALA A 161 -11.47 16.50 -0.85
C ALA A 161 -12.22 15.16 -1.02
N GLU A 162 -11.56 14.05 -0.68
CA GLU A 162 -12.24 12.79 -0.38
C GLU A 162 -12.81 12.81 1.06
N LEU A 163 -13.90 12.10 1.32
CA LEU A 163 -14.58 12.08 2.61
C LEU A 163 -14.60 10.68 3.21
N TRP A 164 -14.05 10.51 4.41
CA TRP A 164 -14.12 9.27 5.17
C TRP A 164 -14.88 9.47 6.48
N MET A 165 -15.77 8.53 6.81
CA MET A 165 -16.60 8.59 8.01
C MET A 165 -16.58 7.27 8.78
N THR A 166 -16.80 7.30 10.09
CA THR A 166 -17.04 6.09 10.89
C THR A 166 -18.53 5.90 11.15
N ALA A 167 -18.99 4.65 11.06
CA ALA A 167 -20.36 4.26 11.39
C ALA A 167 -20.37 3.10 12.39
N ARG A 168 -21.31 3.12 13.33
CA ARG A 168 -21.49 2.03 14.28
C ARG A 168 -22.50 1.03 13.73
N SER A 169 -22.14 -0.25 13.69
CA SER A 169 -23.10 -1.34 13.47
C SER A 169 -23.59 -1.93 14.79
N ALA A 170 -24.69 -2.66 14.73
CA ALA A 170 -25.21 -3.43 15.87
C ALA A 170 -24.19 -4.52 16.29
N PRO A 171 -24.03 -4.79 17.60
CA PRO A 171 -23.22 -5.93 18.07
C PRO A 171 -23.79 -7.26 17.56
N GLY A 172 -22.93 -8.18 17.10
CA GLY A 172 -23.32 -9.56 16.77
C GLY A 172 -23.90 -9.79 15.37
N CYS A 173 -24.13 -8.76 14.57
CA CYS A 173 -24.45 -8.92 13.15
C CYS A 173 -23.16 -8.97 12.32
N ALA A 174 -22.93 -10.08 11.62
CA ALA A 174 -22.06 -10.04 10.45
C ALA A 174 -22.76 -9.13 9.41
N PRO A 175 -22.07 -8.16 8.79
CA PRO A 175 -22.70 -7.24 7.84
C PRO A 175 -23.42 -7.94 6.68
N CYS A 176 -23.00 -9.15 6.34
CA CYS A 176 -23.53 -9.96 5.25
C CYS A 176 -24.74 -10.86 5.60
N GLU A 177 -25.14 -10.96 6.88
CA GLU A 177 -26.30 -11.78 7.32
C GLU A 177 -27.44 -10.93 7.88
N ALA A 178 -27.32 -9.60 7.81
CA ALA A 178 -28.33 -8.70 8.34
C ALA A 178 -29.57 -8.68 7.43
N ASP A 179 -30.72 -8.98 8.03
CA ASP A 179 -32.03 -8.61 7.51
C ASP A 179 -32.00 -7.14 7.03
N PRO A 180 -32.56 -6.77 5.85
CA PRO A 180 -32.66 -5.38 5.42
C PRO A 180 -33.28 -4.45 6.48
N ASP A 181 -34.16 -4.95 7.36
CA ASP A 181 -34.70 -4.19 8.50
C ASP A 181 -33.70 -4.02 9.67
N GLN A 182 -32.62 -4.81 9.71
CA GLN A 182 -31.53 -4.81 10.71
C GLN A 182 -30.17 -4.34 10.13
N ALA A 183 -30.11 -4.06 8.83
CA ALA A 183 -28.93 -3.58 8.12
C ALA A 183 -28.27 -2.37 8.82
N ALA A 184 -26.94 -2.31 8.78
CA ALA A 184 -26.17 -1.25 9.41
C ALA A 184 -26.54 0.12 8.81
N PRO A 185 -26.39 1.23 9.56
CA PRO A 185 -26.82 2.54 9.10
C PRO A 185 -26.31 3.01 7.70
N PRO A 186 -25.07 2.72 7.27
CA PRO A 186 -24.61 3.09 5.93
C PRO A 186 -25.17 2.21 4.81
N GLU A 187 -25.56 0.95 5.09
CA GLU A 187 -26.27 0.10 4.12
C GLU A 187 -27.65 0.69 3.80
N ARG A 188 -28.32 1.31 4.80
CA ARG A 188 -29.58 2.05 4.62
C ARG A 188 -29.43 3.34 3.83
N CYS A 189 -28.26 3.98 3.90
CA CYS A 189 -27.98 5.25 3.22
C CYS A 189 -27.35 5.06 1.82
N GLY A 190 -27.43 3.84 1.27
CA GLY A 190 -26.60 3.34 0.17
C GLY A 190 -26.54 4.16 -1.11
N ALA A 191 -27.43 5.13 -1.37
CA ALA A 191 -27.31 5.99 -2.55
C ALA A 191 -26.12 6.98 -2.48
N GLN A 192 -25.60 7.25 -1.29
CA GLN A 192 -24.62 8.33 -1.10
C GLN A 192 -23.23 7.85 -0.71
N VAL A 193 -23.14 6.61 -0.23
CA VAL A 193 -21.90 5.96 0.19
C VAL A 193 -21.32 5.20 -0.98
N ASP A 194 -20.13 5.62 -1.41
CA ASP A 194 -19.42 5.05 -2.56
C ASP A 194 -18.59 3.82 -2.16
N VAL A 195 -18.01 3.80 -0.96
CA VAL A 195 -17.17 2.69 -0.46
C VAL A 195 -17.56 2.32 0.97
N ILE A 196 -17.64 1.02 1.28
CA ILE A 196 -17.92 0.53 2.63
C ILE A 196 -16.85 -0.48 3.06
N LEU A 197 -16.13 -0.16 4.15
CA LEU A 197 -15.19 -1.04 4.83
C LEU A 197 -15.80 -1.54 6.14
N ALA A 198 -15.95 -2.85 6.28
CA ALA A 198 -16.37 -3.47 7.52
C ALA A 198 -15.17 -4.03 8.31
N LEU A 199 -15.16 -3.77 9.62
CA LEU A 199 -14.24 -4.42 10.56
C LEU A 199 -14.98 -5.55 11.28
N LEU A 200 -14.56 -6.78 11.02
CA LEU A 200 -15.15 -7.98 11.61
C LEU A 200 -14.22 -8.45 12.72
N ALA A 201 -14.69 -8.41 13.97
CA ALA A 201 -13.91 -8.81 15.12
C ALA A 201 -13.46 -10.28 14.99
N GLN A 202 -12.18 -10.54 15.26
CA GLN A 202 -11.57 -11.87 15.19
C GLN A 202 -10.48 -11.96 16.28
N GLY A 203 -10.73 -12.77 17.31
CA GLY A 203 -9.81 -12.92 18.44
C GLY A 203 -9.52 -11.58 19.13
N ARG A 204 -8.23 -11.19 19.16
CA ARG A 204 -7.77 -9.90 19.73
C ARG A 204 -7.71 -8.75 18.71
N GLY A 205 -8.10 -9.00 17.47
CA GLY A 205 -8.06 -8.03 16.38
C GLY A 205 -9.36 -7.98 15.58
N ALA A 206 -9.27 -7.46 14.36
CA ALA A 206 -10.38 -7.47 13.40
C ALA A 206 -9.88 -7.64 11.97
N ARG A 207 -10.57 -8.43 11.15
CA ARG A 207 -10.32 -8.48 9.70
C ARG A 207 -11.05 -7.34 8.99
N VAL A 208 -10.47 -6.83 7.92
CA VAL A 208 -11.06 -5.77 7.09
C VAL A 208 -11.71 -6.39 5.85
N ARG A 209 -13.00 -6.13 5.65
CA ARG A 209 -13.76 -6.57 4.47
C ARG A 209 -14.27 -5.36 3.70
N LEU A 210 -14.12 -5.38 2.38
CA LEU A 210 -14.74 -4.40 1.49
C LEU A 210 -16.15 -4.89 1.17
N LEU A 211 -17.18 -4.24 1.71
CA LEU A 211 -18.57 -4.60 1.43
C LEU A 211 -19.09 -3.96 0.14
N ARG A 212 -18.55 -2.78 -0.21
CA ARG A 212 -18.89 -2.07 -1.44
C ARG A 212 -17.66 -1.37 -1.99
N ASP A 213 -17.40 -1.57 -3.27
CA ASP A 213 -16.41 -0.84 -4.06
C ASP A 213 -17.07 0.24 -4.96
N LEU A 214 -16.23 1.07 -5.56
CA LEU A 214 -16.57 2.17 -6.48
C LEU A 214 -17.32 1.72 -7.74
N ASP A 215 -17.10 0.48 -8.18
CA ASP A 215 -17.75 -0.09 -9.37
C ASP A 215 -19.10 -0.76 -9.04
N GLY A 216 -19.50 -0.77 -7.76
CA GLY A 216 -20.73 -1.42 -7.29
C GLY A 216 -20.67 -2.95 -7.25
N SER A 217 -19.48 -3.54 -7.39
CA SER A 217 -19.23 -4.97 -7.16
C SER A 217 -19.08 -5.28 -5.66
N ASP A 218 -19.62 -6.43 -5.26
CA ASP A 218 -19.78 -6.82 -3.85
C ASP A 218 -18.63 -7.68 -3.30
N GLU A 219 -18.42 -7.47 -1.99
CA GLU A 219 -17.80 -8.33 -0.98
C GLU A 219 -16.48 -9.05 -1.31
N ALA A 220 -15.37 -8.42 -0.93
CA ALA A 220 -14.07 -9.07 -0.88
C ALA A 220 -13.43 -8.91 0.50
N ASP A 221 -12.91 -10.02 1.04
CA ASP A 221 -11.96 -9.94 2.16
C ASP A 221 -10.69 -9.24 1.65
N LEU A 222 -10.30 -8.18 2.35
CA LEU A 222 -9.00 -7.57 2.13
C LEU A 222 -7.98 -8.35 2.94
N PRO A 223 -6.76 -8.56 2.45
CA PRO A 223 -5.68 -9.16 3.24
C PRO A 223 -5.14 -8.14 4.26
N LEU A 224 -6.03 -7.57 5.07
CA LEU A 224 -5.78 -6.55 6.06
C LEU A 224 -6.41 -6.98 7.38
N VAL A 225 -5.60 -6.94 8.43
CA VAL A 225 -6.04 -7.16 9.81
C VAL A 225 -5.70 -5.94 10.65
N LEU A 226 -6.51 -5.71 11.69
CA LEU A 226 -6.34 -4.68 12.68
C LEU A 226 -5.94 -5.35 14.00
N GLU A 227 -4.70 -5.16 14.43
CA GLU A 227 -4.14 -5.76 15.64
C GLU A 227 -3.56 -4.68 16.53
N GLY A 228 -3.93 -4.66 17.81
CA GLY A 228 -3.51 -3.60 18.72
C GLY A 228 -4.00 -2.20 18.29
N GLY A 229 -4.98 -2.12 17.38
CA GLY A 229 -5.43 -0.87 16.77
C GLY A 229 -4.66 -0.46 15.51
N SER A 230 -3.65 -1.21 15.08
CA SER A 230 -2.84 -0.91 13.91
C SER A 230 -3.14 -1.85 12.75
N LEU A 231 -3.27 -1.29 11.55
CA LEU A 231 -3.47 -2.08 10.34
C LEU A 231 -2.17 -2.80 10.01
N ARG A 232 -2.32 -4.05 9.60
CA ARG A 232 -1.25 -4.94 9.17
C ARG A 232 -1.71 -5.73 7.96
N TRP A 233 -0.74 -6.13 7.14
CA TRP A 233 -1.02 -7.12 6.11
C TRP A 233 -1.27 -8.47 6.77
N ALA A 234 -2.30 -9.18 6.31
CA ALA A 234 -2.69 -10.48 6.87
C ALA A 234 -1.87 -11.65 6.32
N GLY A 235 -0.92 -11.40 5.41
CA GLY A 235 0.00 -12.43 4.95
C GLY A 235 1.33 -12.33 5.71
N GLY A 236 1.92 -13.49 5.97
CA GLY A 236 3.30 -13.60 6.43
C GLY A 236 3.54 -13.26 7.90
N GLU A 237 3.19 -14.21 8.76
CA GLU A 237 4.07 -14.77 9.79
C GLU A 237 3.51 -16.17 10.09
N ASP A 238 4.10 -17.21 9.48
CA ASP A 238 4.24 -18.57 10.01
C ASP A 238 4.98 -19.46 8.99
N GLU A 239 6.19 -19.86 9.40
CA GLU A 239 6.97 -21.07 9.10
C GLU A 239 7.34 -21.49 7.66
N ASP A 240 8.61 -21.89 7.53
CA ASP A 240 9.21 -22.57 6.39
C ASP A 240 8.28 -23.63 5.77
N GLY A 241 7.93 -23.46 4.50
CA GLY A 241 7.22 -24.46 3.71
C GLY A 241 6.27 -23.82 2.71
N GLY A 242 6.35 -24.24 1.45
CA GLY A 242 5.56 -23.68 0.34
C GLY A 242 4.10 -23.45 0.72
N ASP A 243 3.65 -22.22 0.48
CA ASP A 243 2.28 -21.79 0.63
C ASP A 243 1.32 -22.74 -0.13
N PRO A 244 0.30 -23.33 0.53
CA PRO A 244 -0.60 -24.30 -0.08
C PRO A 244 -1.57 -23.70 -1.12
N ARG A 245 -1.47 -22.38 -1.39
CA ARG A 245 -2.24 -21.71 -2.44
C ARG A 245 -1.67 -22.07 -3.81
N GLY A 246 -2.56 -22.34 -4.77
CA GLY A 246 -2.16 -22.57 -6.15
C GLY A 246 -1.41 -21.36 -6.76
N PRO A 247 -0.64 -21.56 -7.83
CA PRO A 247 0.17 -20.52 -8.46
C PRO A 247 -0.64 -19.26 -8.85
N GLU A 248 -1.95 -19.39 -9.10
CA GLU A 248 -2.87 -18.29 -9.38
C GLU A 248 -2.98 -17.24 -8.26
N ALA A 249 -2.65 -17.60 -7.01
CA ALA A 249 -2.62 -16.67 -5.88
C ALA A 249 -1.38 -15.78 -5.86
N PHE A 250 -0.39 -16.07 -6.71
CA PHE A 250 0.88 -15.37 -6.77
C PHE A 250 0.93 -14.36 -7.92
N THR A 251 1.63 -13.25 -7.68
CA THR A 251 1.85 -12.19 -8.67
C THR A 251 3.33 -11.86 -8.78
N LEU A 252 3.90 -12.10 -9.96
CA LEU A 252 5.21 -11.60 -10.35
C LEU A 252 5.16 -10.09 -10.60
N LEU A 253 6.10 -9.34 -10.03
CA LEU A 253 6.33 -7.93 -10.29
C LEU A 253 7.64 -7.75 -11.07
N ALA A 254 7.55 -7.16 -12.26
CA ALA A 254 8.69 -6.94 -13.15
C ALA A 254 8.56 -5.63 -13.94
N GLY A 255 9.59 -5.25 -14.69
CA GLY A 255 9.57 -4.16 -15.66
C GLY A 255 9.38 -4.62 -17.11
N GLY A 256 9.19 -5.92 -17.35
CA GLY A 256 9.00 -6.50 -18.69
C GLY A 256 10.26 -6.48 -19.57
N PHE A 257 11.45 -6.40 -18.97
CA PHE A 257 12.70 -6.30 -19.71
C PHE A 257 13.16 -7.64 -20.30
N ALA A 258 13.84 -7.58 -21.45
CA ALA A 258 14.46 -8.76 -22.07
C ALA A 258 15.49 -9.41 -21.15
N GLY A 259 15.62 -10.74 -21.21
CA GLY A 259 16.56 -11.51 -20.40
C GLY A 259 15.91 -12.14 -19.17
N ALA A 260 16.38 -11.81 -17.97
CA ALA A 260 15.91 -12.43 -16.73
C ALA A 260 14.42 -12.21 -16.48
N GLU A 261 13.93 -10.97 -16.56
CA GLU A 261 12.52 -10.65 -16.29
C GLU A 261 11.57 -11.30 -17.30
N GLU A 262 11.98 -11.37 -18.56
CA GLU A 262 11.29 -12.13 -19.59
C GLU A 262 11.16 -13.62 -19.22
N ALA A 263 12.23 -14.23 -18.70
CA ALA A 263 12.21 -15.62 -18.25
C ALA A 263 11.36 -15.83 -16.99
N PHE A 264 11.39 -14.90 -16.03
CA PHE A 264 10.48 -14.89 -14.88
C PHE A 264 9.03 -14.84 -15.34
N GLY A 265 8.68 -13.92 -16.23
CA GLY A 265 7.32 -13.78 -16.74
C GLY A 265 6.85 -14.99 -17.56
N ALA A 266 7.74 -15.59 -18.35
CA ALA A 266 7.43 -16.83 -19.07
C ALA A 266 7.13 -18.00 -18.11
N CYS A 267 7.86 -18.10 -16.99
CA CYS A 267 7.56 -19.09 -15.97
C CYS A 267 6.27 -18.75 -15.20
N ALA A 268 6.04 -17.48 -14.87
CA ALA A 268 4.79 -17.07 -14.22
C ALA A 268 3.57 -17.42 -15.08
N GLU A 269 3.61 -17.12 -16.37
CA GLU A 269 2.56 -17.51 -17.32
C GLU A 269 2.38 -19.03 -17.39
N ARG A 270 3.47 -19.78 -17.54
CA ARG A 270 3.42 -21.24 -17.68
C ARG A 270 2.84 -21.94 -16.45
N TRP A 271 3.12 -21.46 -15.24
CA TRP A 271 2.56 -22.03 -14.01
C TRP A 271 1.20 -21.44 -13.63
N GLY A 272 0.68 -20.44 -14.36
CA GLY A 272 -0.62 -19.83 -14.06
C GLY A 272 -0.57 -18.72 -13.00
N ALA A 273 0.62 -18.26 -12.61
CA ALA A 273 0.77 -17.08 -11.78
C ALA A 273 0.41 -15.80 -12.56
N GLN A 274 -0.06 -14.80 -11.81
CA GLN A 274 -0.29 -13.46 -12.35
C GLN A 274 1.05 -12.78 -12.61
N GLU A 275 1.10 -11.89 -13.58
CA GLU A 275 2.24 -11.00 -13.79
C GLU A 275 1.78 -9.56 -13.89
N VAL A 276 2.56 -8.65 -13.32
CA VAL A 276 2.42 -7.21 -13.46
C VAL A 276 3.74 -6.66 -13.94
N ASN A 277 3.73 -6.07 -15.12
CA ASN A 277 4.89 -5.49 -15.77
C ASN A 277 4.76 -3.95 -15.76
N PHE A 278 5.59 -3.26 -15.00
CA PHE A 278 5.57 -1.80 -14.95
C PHE A 278 6.29 -1.21 -16.17
N THR A 279 5.74 -0.14 -16.75
CA THR A 279 6.35 0.63 -17.84
C THR A 279 6.06 2.12 -17.70
N PHE A 280 6.54 2.93 -18.65
CA PHE A 280 6.17 4.34 -18.78
C PHE A 280 6.11 4.76 -20.25
N ALA A 281 5.39 5.85 -20.51
CA ALA A 281 5.18 6.39 -21.84
C ALA A 281 6.50 6.57 -22.62
N GLY A 282 6.51 6.09 -23.87
CA GLY A 282 7.64 6.24 -24.79
C GLY A 282 8.80 5.25 -24.58
N ARG A 283 8.65 4.23 -23.72
CA ARG A 283 9.70 3.22 -23.49
C ARG A 283 9.75 2.18 -24.63
N PRO A 284 10.88 2.04 -25.36
CA PRO A 284 11.00 1.03 -26.40
C PRO A 284 11.42 -0.34 -25.84
N GLY A 285 11.13 -1.40 -26.59
CA GLY A 285 11.81 -2.70 -26.45
C GLY A 285 11.41 -3.55 -25.24
N LEU A 286 10.14 -3.53 -24.84
CA LEU A 286 9.60 -4.46 -23.84
C LEU A 286 9.54 -5.88 -24.42
N ALA A 287 10.07 -6.86 -23.67
CA ALA A 287 9.99 -8.27 -24.04
C ALA A 287 8.67 -8.91 -23.60
N ARG A 288 8.04 -8.37 -22.56
CA ARG A 288 6.72 -8.82 -22.07
C ARG A 288 5.74 -7.67 -22.01
N THR A 289 4.51 -7.93 -22.42
CA THR A 289 3.40 -6.96 -22.45
C THR A 289 2.16 -7.43 -21.69
N ARG A 290 2.15 -8.66 -21.17
CA ARG A 290 1.06 -9.17 -20.31
C ARG A 290 1.11 -8.48 -18.95
N GLY A 291 -0.05 -8.08 -18.42
CA GLY A 291 -0.13 -7.40 -17.12
C GLY A 291 0.52 -6.01 -17.10
N LEU A 292 0.60 -5.32 -18.24
CA LEU A 292 1.30 -4.05 -18.36
C LEU A 292 0.59 -2.93 -17.58
N ILE A 293 1.33 -2.23 -16.72
CA ILE A 293 0.89 -1.02 -16.03
C ILE A 293 1.79 0.13 -16.47
N GLU A 294 1.23 1.07 -17.23
CA GLU A 294 1.93 2.29 -17.60
C GLU A 294 1.82 3.31 -16.46
N LEU A 295 2.95 3.61 -15.83
CA LEU A 295 3.06 4.60 -14.76
C LEU A 295 2.98 6.02 -15.33
N THR A 296 2.09 6.83 -14.76
CA THR A 296 2.02 8.26 -15.05
C THR A 296 3.24 9.01 -14.52
N GLU A 297 3.48 10.23 -15.02
CA GLU A 297 4.54 11.11 -14.48
C GLU A 297 4.38 11.43 -12.99
N ALA A 298 3.15 11.39 -12.47
CA ALA A 298 2.90 11.57 -11.04
C ALA A 298 3.32 10.32 -10.25
N GLU A 299 3.04 9.13 -10.79
CA GLU A 299 3.40 7.86 -10.15
C GLU A 299 4.91 7.62 -10.21
N LEU A 300 5.56 7.83 -11.36
CA LEU A 300 7.02 7.72 -11.48
C LEU A 300 7.77 8.61 -10.49
N ARG A 301 7.24 9.82 -10.22
CA ARG A 301 7.80 10.73 -9.21
C ARG A 301 7.72 10.18 -7.79
N LEU A 302 6.83 9.25 -7.48
CA LEU A 302 6.81 8.59 -6.18
C LEU A 302 8.07 7.75 -5.94
N GLY A 303 8.60 7.14 -7.01
CA GLY A 303 9.87 6.42 -7.00
C GLY A 303 11.10 7.31 -7.16
N GLU A 304 10.96 8.64 -7.11
CA GLU A 304 12.09 9.56 -7.16
C GLU A 304 12.92 9.46 -5.88
N VAL A 305 14.21 9.14 -6.03
CA VAL A 305 15.14 8.97 -4.92
C VAL A 305 16.10 10.15 -4.88
N GLY A 306 16.28 10.72 -3.69
CA GLY A 306 17.13 11.90 -3.49
C GLY A 306 18.60 11.66 -3.87
N GLU A 307 19.27 12.70 -4.37
CA GLU A 307 20.67 12.61 -4.83
C GLU A 307 21.64 12.09 -3.77
N ALA A 308 21.45 12.47 -2.51
CA ALA A 308 22.29 12.00 -1.41
C ALA A 308 22.19 10.47 -1.21
N TYR A 309 20.99 9.91 -1.37
CA TYR A 309 20.76 8.47 -1.26
C TYR A 309 21.38 7.74 -2.46
N LEU A 310 21.17 8.25 -3.68
CA LEU A 310 21.81 7.71 -4.88
C LEU A 310 23.33 7.76 -4.77
N LYS A 311 23.92 8.85 -4.25
CA LYS A 311 25.37 8.96 -4.04
C LYS A 311 25.91 7.88 -3.11
N ALA A 312 25.17 7.58 -2.03
CA ALA A 312 25.60 6.65 -1.00
C ALA A 312 25.46 5.18 -1.42
N HIS A 313 24.40 4.83 -2.16
CA HIS A 313 24.04 3.44 -2.45
C HIS A 313 24.25 3.04 -3.92
N LEU A 314 24.36 4.02 -4.83
CA LEU A 314 24.68 3.77 -6.24
C LEU A 314 25.47 4.96 -6.83
N PRO A 315 26.77 5.10 -6.52
CA PRO A 315 27.57 6.28 -6.90
C PRO A 315 27.54 6.62 -8.41
N GLY A 316 27.27 5.64 -9.28
CA GLY A 316 27.10 5.82 -10.73
C GLY A 316 25.72 6.30 -11.19
N ALA A 317 24.67 6.23 -10.34
CA ALA A 317 23.31 6.67 -10.69
C ALA A 317 23.18 8.18 -10.85
N LEU A 318 24.05 8.97 -10.24
CA LEU A 318 24.00 10.44 -10.37
C LEU A 318 24.37 10.91 -11.77
N ALA A 319 25.29 10.21 -12.43
CA ALA A 319 25.69 10.42 -13.82
C ALA A 319 24.78 9.70 -14.84
N ALA A 320 23.69 9.08 -14.38
CA ALA A 320 22.75 8.34 -15.22
C ALA A 320 22.04 9.23 -16.23
N SER A 321 21.78 8.70 -17.42
CA SER A 321 20.92 9.33 -18.41
C SER A 321 19.50 9.55 -17.85
N PRO A 322 18.73 10.54 -18.36
CA PRO A 322 17.34 10.76 -17.95
C PRO A 322 16.47 9.49 -18.08
N GLU A 323 16.73 8.68 -19.11
CA GLU A 323 16.07 7.40 -19.30
C GLU A 323 16.39 6.40 -18.19
N LEU A 324 17.67 6.25 -17.82
CA LEU A 324 18.09 5.37 -16.72
C LEU A 324 17.47 5.82 -15.38
N ARG A 325 17.34 7.13 -15.11
CA ARG A 325 16.63 7.62 -13.91
C ARG A 325 15.17 7.17 -13.86
N ARG A 326 14.46 7.23 -14.99
CA ARG A 326 13.07 6.73 -15.07
C ARG A 326 12.99 5.22 -14.87
N VAL A 327 14.02 4.47 -15.28
CA VAL A 327 14.11 3.03 -14.99
C VAL A 327 14.26 2.78 -13.48
N LEU A 328 15.11 3.56 -12.80
CA LEU A 328 15.30 3.42 -11.34
C LEU A 328 14.00 3.75 -10.57
N GLN A 329 13.27 4.76 -11.02
CA GLN A 329 11.93 5.11 -10.50
C GLN A 329 10.94 3.95 -10.69
N LEU A 330 10.93 3.34 -11.88
CA LEU A 330 10.08 2.18 -12.17
C LEU A 330 10.41 0.98 -11.27
N ILE A 331 11.70 0.66 -11.10
CA ILE A 331 12.15 -0.46 -10.24
C ILE A 331 11.70 -0.25 -8.78
N TRP A 332 11.58 1.00 -8.33
CA TRP A 332 11.01 1.29 -7.01
C TRP A 332 9.56 0.81 -6.88
N HIS A 333 8.73 0.90 -7.93
CA HIS A 333 7.37 0.35 -7.93
C HIS A 333 7.35 -1.19 -8.00
N GLN A 334 8.28 -1.76 -8.77
CA GLN A 334 8.49 -3.21 -8.86
C GLN A 334 8.81 -3.81 -7.50
N VAL A 335 9.81 -3.26 -6.80
CA VAL A 335 10.25 -3.77 -5.50
C VAL A 335 9.32 -3.32 -4.38
N GLY A 336 8.70 -2.14 -4.48
CA GLY A 336 7.96 -1.49 -3.39
C GLY A 336 6.86 -2.37 -2.79
N THR A 337 6.12 -3.05 -3.65
CA THR A 337 5.00 -3.91 -3.24
C THR A 337 5.27 -5.42 -3.28
N ALA A 338 6.54 -5.80 -3.50
CA ALA A 338 7.00 -7.18 -3.39
C ALA A 338 7.23 -7.54 -1.92
N GLY A 339 6.85 -8.76 -1.52
CA GLY A 339 7.20 -9.35 -0.23
C GLY A 339 8.64 -9.89 -0.22
N GLU A 340 9.09 -10.43 -1.34
CA GLU A 340 10.46 -10.93 -1.56
C GLU A 340 10.95 -10.60 -2.97
N VAL A 341 12.27 -10.65 -3.18
CA VAL A 341 12.91 -10.31 -4.46
C VAL A 341 13.86 -11.42 -4.89
N PHE A 342 13.67 -11.89 -6.12
CA PHE A 342 14.57 -12.81 -6.81
C PHE A 342 15.30 -12.07 -7.92
N ALA A 343 16.63 -12.13 -7.90
CA ALA A 343 17.47 -11.48 -8.89
C ALA A 343 18.42 -12.48 -9.55
N VAL A 344 18.62 -12.36 -10.87
CA VAL A 344 19.60 -13.17 -11.62
C VAL A 344 20.66 -12.25 -12.23
N GLY A 345 21.93 -12.49 -11.91
CA GLY A 345 23.02 -11.60 -12.31
C GLY A 345 24.40 -12.17 -12.02
N ALA A 346 25.37 -11.28 -11.80
CA ALA A 346 26.70 -11.60 -11.30
C ALA A 346 26.97 -10.69 -10.11
N LEU A 347 27.47 -11.25 -8.99
CA LEU A 347 27.86 -10.46 -7.83
C LEU A 347 29.32 -10.05 -7.99
N GLY A 348 29.55 -8.73 -8.06
CA GLY A 348 30.88 -8.15 -8.17
C GLY A 348 31.75 -8.42 -6.94
N PRO A 349 33.06 -8.09 -7.02
CA PRO A 349 34.00 -8.28 -5.91
C PRO A 349 33.69 -7.42 -4.68
N ASP A 350 32.93 -6.32 -4.85
CA ASP A 350 32.46 -5.44 -3.77
C ASP A 350 31.04 -5.81 -3.29
N ASP A 351 30.58 -7.04 -3.53
CA ASP A 351 29.24 -7.52 -3.17
C ASP A 351 28.08 -6.73 -3.81
N SER A 352 28.36 -5.96 -4.87
CA SER A 352 27.37 -5.20 -5.62
C SER A 352 26.93 -5.93 -6.89
N ALA A 353 25.62 -5.96 -7.12
CA ALA A 353 25.07 -6.32 -8.42
C ALA A 353 25.06 -5.08 -9.34
N GLN A 354 25.22 -5.27 -10.65
CA GLN A 354 25.35 -4.14 -11.59
C GLN A 354 24.02 -3.74 -12.27
N GLY A 355 23.91 -2.47 -12.63
CA GLY A 355 22.79 -1.92 -13.42
C GLY A 355 21.45 -1.91 -12.69
N GLY A 356 20.35 -2.08 -13.44
CA GLY A 356 18.99 -2.12 -12.89
C GLY A 356 18.75 -3.27 -11.91
N THR A 357 19.42 -4.42 -12.11
CA THR A 357 19.43 -5.54 -11.17
C THR A 357 20.03 -5.15 -9.83
N GLY A 358 21.17 -4.46 -9.85
CA GLY A 358 21.81 -3.91 -8.66
C GLY A 358 20.86 -3.03 -7.87
N TRP A 359 20.15 -2.15 -8.56
CA TRP A 359 19.20 -1.27 -7.90
C TRP A 359 18.02 -1.99 -7.24
N ALA A 360 17.45 -3.01 -7.89
CA ALA A 360 16.37 -3.81 -7.30
C ALA A 360 16.84 -4.54 -6.03
N VAL A 361 18.06 -5.09 -6.07
CA VAL A 361 18.69 -5.76 -4.94
C VAL A 361 19.02 -4.78 -3.80
N GLU A 362 19.58 -3.62 -4.10
CA GLU A 362 19.87 -2.58 -3.10
C GLU A 362 18.60 -2.07 -2.43
N LEU A 363 17.53 -1.82 -3.19
CA LEU A 363 16.24 -1.42 -2.61
C LEU A 363 15.67 -2.49 -1.68
N ALA A 364 15.72 -3.76 -2.10
CA ALA A 364 15.24 -4.86 -1.27
C ALA A 364 16.06 -4.99 0.02
N ARG A 365 17.40 -4.90 -0.07
CA ARG A 365 18.31 -4.88 1.08
C ARG A 365 18.02 -3.73 2.02
N HIS A 366 17.85 -2.52 1.47
CA HIS A 366 17.55 -1.32 2.25
C HIS A 366 16.20 -1.43 2.97
N TRP A 367 15.21 -2.07 2.35
CA TRP A 367 13.88 -2.28 2.93
C TRP A 367 13.76 -3.53 3.80
N GLY A 368 14.86 -4.24 4.06
CA GLY A 368 14.87 -5.45 4.88
C GLY A 368 14.04 -6.60 4.31
N LYS A 369 13.81 -6.61 2.99
CA LYS A 369 13.06 -7.66 2.31
C LYS A 369 13.96 -8.88 2.05
N PRO A 370 13.43 -10.11 2.12
CA PRO A 370 14.14 -11.28 1.63
C PRO A 370 14.61 -11.05 0.19
N VAL A 371 15.92 -11.19 -0.03
CA VAL A 371 16.56 -11.00 -1.33
C VAL A 371 17.38 -12.23 -1.65
N HIS A 372 17.13 -12.80 -2.82
CA HIS A 372 17.74 -14.02 -3.31
C HIS A 372 18.40 -13.72 -4.65
N VAL A 373 19.73 -13.88 -4.73
CA VAL A 373 20.48 -13.62 -5.96
C VAL A 373 21.06 -14.91 -6.49
N PHE A 374 20.69 -15.27 -7.72
CA PHE A 374 21.42 -16.29 -8.48
C PHE A 374 22.58 -15.67 -9.22
N ASP A 375 23.79 -16.00 -8.79
CA ASP A 375 25.02 -15.60 -9.47
C ASP A 375 25.31 -16.60 -10.60
N GLN A 376 25.22 -16.12 -11.85
CA GLN A 376 25.41 -16.93 -13.05
C GLN A 376 26.88 -17.27 -13.34
N GLU A 377 27.83 -16.54 -12.77
CA GLU A 377 29.27 -16.83 -12.89
C GLU A 377 29.68 -17.89 -11.87
N ARG A 378 29.12 -17.82 -10.65
CA ARG A 378 29.40 -18.77 -9.57
C ARG A 378 28.48 -20.00 -9.60
N GLY A 379 27.35 -19.93 -10.30
CA GLY A 379 26.39 -21.03 -10.47
C GLY A 379 25.60 -21.39 -9.21
N GLY A 380 25.25 -20.40 -8.38
CA GLY A 380 24.60 -20.66 -7.09
C GLY A 380 23.70 -19.51 -6.60
N TRP A 381 22.83 -19.83 -5.64
CA TRP A 381 21.97 -18.87 -4.94
C TRP A 381 22.69 -18.28 -3.72
N PHE A 382 22.49 -16.99 -3.51
CA PHE A 382 23.04 -16.23 -2.40
C PHE A 382 21.94 -15.40 -1.75
N ARG A 383 21.97 -15.34 -0.42
CA ARG A 383 21.09 -14.51 0.40
C ARG A 383 21.88 -13.39 1.06
N TRP A 384 21.24 -12.24 1.24
CA TRP A 384 21.79 -11.19 2.10
C TRP A 384 21.51 -11.49 3.58
N ASP A 385 22.54 -11.53 4.43
CA ASP A 385 22.40 -11.80 5.87
C ASP A 385 22.41 -10.52 6.76
N GLY A 386 22.45 -9.35 6.14
CA GLY A 386 22.61 -8.07 6.83
C GLY A 386 24.04 -7.52 6.79
N ARG A 387 25.04 -8.37 6.55
CA ARG A 387 26.46 -7.99 6.47
C ARG A 387 27.11 -8.33 5.13
N GLY A 388 26.74 -9.45 4.52
CA GLY A 388 27.33 -9.94 3.27
C GLY A 388 26.42 -10.92 2.54
N TRP A 389 26.85 -11.31 1.34
CA TRP A 389 26.23 -12.40 0.60
C TRP A 389 26.71 -13.74 1.11
N VAL A 390 25.78 -14.59 1.55
CA VAL A 390 26.07 -15.96 1.97
C VAL A 390 25.43 -16.95 0.98
N PRO A 391 26.12 -18.04 0.61
CA PRO A 391 25.51 -19.10 -0.17
C PRO A 391 24.26 -19.63 0.54
N GLU A 392 23.19 -19.87 -0.21
CA GLU A 392 21.96 -20.48 0.31
C GLU A 392 21.55 -21.70 -0.51
N ALA A 393 20.73 -22.55 0.09
CA ALA A 393 20.02 -23.58 -0.67
C ALA A 393 19.05 -22.91 -1.66
N PRO A 394 18.75 -23.56 -2.80
CA PRO A 394 17.81 -23.00 -3.78
C PRO A 394 16.48 -22.57 -3.12
N PRO A 395 16.10 -21.28 -3.20
CA PRO A 395 14.97 -20.73 -2.43
C PRO A 395 13.63 -21.07 -3.08
N ALA A 396 12.51 -21.00 -2.36
CA ALA A 396 11.17 -21.10 -2.95
C ALA A 396 10.46 -19.74 -2.92
N ILE A 397 9.48 -19.54 -3.79
CA ILE A 397 8.58 -18.39 -3.71
C ILE A 397 7.64 -18.64 -2.53
N THR A 398 7.69 -17.74 -1.56
CA THR A 398 6.95 -17.84 -0.29
C THR A 398 5.93 -16.71 -0.13
N HIS A 399 6.08 -15.62 -0.89
CA HIS A 399 5.24 -14.43 -0.79
C HIS A 399 4.30 -14.32 -2.01
N PRO A 400 2.98 -14.08 -1.80
CA PRO A 400 2.00 -13.89 -2.87
C PRO A 400 2.33 -12.80 -3.89
N ARG A 401 3.20 -11.86 -3.52
CA ARG A 401 3.75 -10.87 -4.44
C ARG A 401 5.25 -10.90 -4.34
N PHE A 402 5.93 -11.19 -5.44
CA PHE A 402 7.38 -11.26 -5.48
C PHE A 402 7.91 -10.50 -6.69
N ALA A 403 9.11 -9.92 -6.57
CA ALA A 403 9.75 -9.25 -7.70
C ALA A 403 10.73 -10.19 -8.39
N GLY A 404 10.67 -10.24 -9.71
CA GLY A 404 11.70 -10.85 -10.55
C GLY A 404 12.51 -9.75 -11.22
N ALA A 405 13.81 -9.72 -10.96
CA ALA A 405 14.75 -8.77 -11.56
C ALA A 405 15.96 -9.53 -12.14
N GLY A 406 16.72 -8.89 -13.02
CA GLY A 406 17.96 -9.50 -13.45
C GLY A 406 18.57 -8.95 -14.73
N THR A 407 19.69 -9.55 -15.09
CA THR A 407 20.46 -9.13 -16.26
C THR A 407 19.70 -9.32 -17.58
N ARG A 408 20.01 -8.46 -18.55
CA ARG A 408 19.56 -8.63 -19.94
C ARG A 408 20.31 -9.77 -20.65
N ALA A 409 21.55 -10.05 -20.23
CA ALA A 409 22.36 -11.14 -20.75
C ALA A 409 22.14 -12.40 -19.89
N LEU A 410 20.94 -12.98 -19.97
CA LEU A 410 20.59 -14.19 -19.22
C LEU A 410 21.30 -15.41 -19.83
N SER A 411 22.05 -16.14 -19.02
CA SER A 411 22.70 -17.39 -19.39
C SER A 411 21.76 -18.58 -19.25
N GLU A 412 22.09 -19.72 -19.88
CA GLU A 412 21.32 -20.95 -19.70
C GLU A 412 21.24 -21.42 -18.24
N PRO A 413 22.33 -21.40 -17.44
CA PRO A 413 22.25 -21.64 -16.00
C PRO A 413 21.27 -20.70 -15.27
N GLY A 414 21.26 -19.41 -15.59
CA GLY A 414 20.32 -18.45 -15.01
C GLY A 414 18.87 -18.77 -15.38
N ARG A 415 18.61 -19.10 -16.66
CA ARG A 415 17.29 -19.52 -17.13
C ARG A 415 16.81 -20.81 -16.45
N ALA A 416 17.72 -21.77 -16.27
CA ALA A 416 17.43 -23.01 -15.56
C ALA A 416 17.14 -22.76 -14.07
N ALA A 417 17.87 -21.85 -13.42
CA ALA A 417 17.63 -21.47 -12.03
C ALA A 417 16.25 -20.85 -11.82
N ILE A 418 15.81 -19.96 -12.73
CA ILE A 418 14.44 -19.40 -12.70
C ILE A 418 13.40 -20.50 -12.85
N ARG A 419 13.57 -21.41 -13.82
CA ARG A 419 12.64 -22.53 -14.01
C ARG A 419 12.54 -23.41 -12.77
N ALA A 420 13.69 -23.77 -12.19
CA ALA A 420 13.77 -24.58 -11.00
C ALA A 420 13.19 -23.89 -9.76
N LEU A 421 13.21 -22.55 -9.70
CA LEU A 421 12.52 -21.77 -8.66
C LEU A 421 11.00 -21.97 -8.74
N PHE A 422 10.39 -21.82 -9.91
CA PHE A 422 8.95 -22.02 -10.08
C PHE A 422 8.55 -23.47 -9.82
N GLU A 423 9.30 -24.42 -10.35
CA GLU A 423 9.03 -25.86 -10.16
C GLU A 423 9.07 -26.27 -8.68
N ARG A 424 10.04 -25.75 -7.92
CA ARG A 424 10.12 -26.00 -6.48
C ARG A 424 9.00 -25.32 -5.70
N SER A 425 8.50 -24.19 -6.18
CA SER A 425 7.46 -23.41 -5.49
C SER A 425 6.06 -23.95 -5.74
N PHE A 426 5.79 -24.40 -6.97
CA PHE A 426 4.43 -24.72 -7.44
C PHE A 426 4.28 -26.15 -7.97
N GLY A 427 5.33 -26.95 -7.95
CA GLY A 427 5.35 -28.31 -8.51
C GLY A 427 5.64 -28.36 -10.00
N ALA A 428 5.45 -29.53 -10.59
CA ALA A 428 5.70 -29.76 -12.02
C ALA A 428 4.89 -28.79 -12.88
N ALA A 429 5.49 -28.34 -13.99
CA ALA A 429 4.80 -27.45 -14.91
C ALA A 429 3.53 -28.13 -15.47
N PRO A 430 2.43 -27.38 -15.66
CA PRO A 430 1.29 -27.86 -16.43
C PRO A 430 1.74 -28.33 -17.82
N GLU A 431 1.19 -29.46 -18.28
CA GLU A 431 1.45 -30.03 -19.61
C GLU A 431 0.97 -29.14 -20.76
#